data_AF-A0A7X8Q8S3-F1
#
_entry.id   AF-A0A7X8Q8S3-F1
#
_cell.length_a   1.000
_cell.length_b   1.000
_cell.length_c   1.000
_cell.angle_alpha   90.00
_cell.angle_beta   90.00
_cell.angle_gamma   90.00
#
_symmetry.space_group_name_H-M   'P 1'
#
loop_
_entity.id
_entity.type
_entity.pdbx_description
1 polymer ?
#
loop_
_entity_poly.entity_id
_entity_poly.type
_entity_poly.pdbx_seq_one_letter_code
_entity_poly.pdbx_strand_id
1 'polypeptide(L)'
;MNKKRILLIIGIIVALIGFYCFYYYYPRKVSFELVKEIDKPSKELDNSQWFSYHYIENEENLIYFLTDYYKQRYPPQQGYDSAIAHNIGKTLDYEHYDYIMVYQRQLKELRHSPYFTKTIDGLYFDKRTPLIPTWDSVITDKVYIYRIKKSNKYRAPGP
;
A
#
# COMPACT_ATOMS: atom_id res chain seq x y z
N MET A 1 29.78 -12.61 42.23
CA MET A 1 28.42 -12.14 41.86
C MET A 1 27.40 -13.22 42.20
N ASN A 2 26.36 -12.93 42.98
CA ASN A 2 25.39 -13.94 43.44
C ASN A 2 24.64 -14.57 42.27
N LYS A 3 24.50 -15.91 42.23
CA LYS A 3 23.80 -16.64 41.14
C LYS A 3 22.41 -16.06 40.83
N LYS A 4 21.67 -15.61 41.84
CA LYS A 4 20.37 -14.92 41.69
C LYS A 4 20.45 -13.61 40.90
N ARG A 5 21.52 -12.81 41.10
CA ARG A 5 21.75 -11.57 40.32
C ARG A 5 22.12 -11.87 38.87
N ILE A 6 22.89 -12.93 38.62
CA ILE A 6 23.24 -13.37 37.25
C ILE A 6 21.98 -13.78 36.48
N LEU A 7 21.13 -14.61 37.10
CA LEU A 7 19.84 -15.03 36.53
C LEU A 7 18.92 -13.85 36.24
N LEU A 8 18.87 -12.86 37.14
CA LEU A 8 18.08 -11.65 36.94
C LEU A 8 18.58 -10.82 35.74
N ILE A 9 19.90 -10.64 35.61
CA ILE A 9 20.51 -9.92 34.48
C ILE A 9 20.22 -10.65 33.16
N ILE A 10 20.37 -11.98 33.13
CA ILE A 10 20.04 -12.78 31.93
C ILE A 10 18.56 -12.64 31.58
N GLY A 11 17.66 -12.71 32.57
CA GLY A 11 16.22 -12.51 32.35
C GLY A 11 15.89 -11.14 31.76
N ILE A 12 16.53 -10.07 32.23
CA ILE A 12 16.36 -8.71 31.69
C ILE A 12 16.87 -8.64 30.25
N ILE A 13 18.04 -9.20 29.95
CA ILE A 13 18.60 -9.21 28.59
C ILE A 13 17.67 -9.96 27.63
N VAL A 14 17.17 -11.14 28.02
CA VAL A 14 16.23 -11.93 27.21
C VAL A 14 14.92 -11.16 27.00
N ALA A 15 14.40 -10.50 28.04
CA ALA A 15 13.19 -9.69 27.92
C ALA A 15 13.39 -8.49 26.97
N LEU A 16 14.54 -7.80 27.05
CA LEU A 16 14.89 -6.70 26.16
C LEU A 16 15.05 -7.15 24.70
N ILE A 17 15.73 -8.28 24.47
CA ILE A 17 15.85 -8.89 23.13
C ILE A 17 14.47 -9.28 22.60
N GLY A 18 13.64 -9.91 23.43
CA GLY A 18 12.27 -10.27 23.08
C GLY A 18 11.45 -9.03 22.70
N PHE A 19 11.50 -7.97 23.49
CA PHE A 19 10.80 -6.71 23.22
C PHE A 19 11.31 -6.03 21.95
N TYR A 20 12.62 -6.04 21.73
CA TYR A 20 13.24 -5.53 20.51
C TYR A 20 12.76 -6.30 19.29
N CYS A 21 12.80 -7.64 19.32
CA CYS A 21 12.33 -8.47 18.23
C CYS A 21 10.83 -8.26 17.97
N PHE A 22 9.99 -8.23 19.02
CA PHE A 22 8.58 -7.92 18.85
C PHE A 22 8.36 -6.53 18.24
N TYR A 23 9.05 -5.50 18.73
CA TYR A 23 8.87 -4.13 18.23
C TYR A 23 9.24 -3.97 16.74
N TYR A 24 10.30 -4.65 16.29
CA TYR A 24 10.78 -4.55 14.90
C TYR A 24 10.12 -5.54 13.95
N TYR A 25 9.85 -6.77 14.40
CA TYR A 25 9.32 -7.84 13.54
C TYR A 25 7.80 -7.98 13.62
N TYR A 26 7.11 -7.34 14.57
CA TYR A 26 5.65 -7.35 14.58
C TYR A 26 5.10 -6.51 13.42
N PRO A 27 4.47 -7.15 12.42
CA PRO A 27 4.00 -6.44 11.24
C PRO A 27 2.88 -5.49 11.65
N ARG A 28 3.11 -4.19 11.52
CA ARG A 28 2.10 -3.16 11.75
C ARG A 28 1.13 -3.16 10.57
N LYS A 29 0.14 -4.05 10.62
CA LYS A 29 -0.91 -4.20 9.60
C LYS A 29 -1.71 -2.90 9.49
N VAL A 30 -2.05 -2.55 8.27
CA VAL A 30 -2.95 -1.45 7.92
C VAL A 30 -4.24 -2.08 7.46
N SER A 31 -5.35 -1.68 8.08
CA SER A 31 -6.68 -2.13 7.65
C SER A 31 -7.06 -1.44 6.35
N PHE A 32 -7.57 -2.24 5.42
CA PHE A 32 -8.09 -1.80 4.14
C PHE A 32 -9.33 -2.63 3.82
N GLU A 33 -10.19 -2.10 2.95
CA GLU A 33 -11.43 -2.75 2.53
C GLU A 33 -11.61 -2.60 1.03
N LEU A 34 -12.02 -3.68 0.35
CA LEU A 34 -12.34 -3.63 -1.07
C LEU A 34 -13.65 -2.86 -1.28
N VAL A 35 -13.60 -1.80 -2.08
CA VAL A 35 -14.77 -0.95 -2.37
C VAL A 35 -15.30 -1.19 -3.77
N LYS A 36 -14.40 -1.42 -4.72
CA LYS A 36 -14.79 -1.63 -6.11
C LYS A 36 -13.89 -2.62 -6.83
N GLU A 37 -14.53 -3.39 -7.69
CA GLU A 37 -13.91 -4.29 -8.63
C GLU A 37 -14.46 -3.91 -10.01
N ILE A 38 -13.55 -3.65 -10.95
CA ILE A 38 -13.91 -3.26 -12.31
C ILE A 38 -13.08 -4.11 -13.28
N ASP A 39 -13.64 -4.44 -14.44
CA ASP A 39 -12.88 -5.16 -15.46
C ASP A 39 -11.78 -4.26 -16.03
N LYS A 40 -10.65 -4.83 -16.42
CA LYS A 40 -9.54 -4.09 -17.04
C LYS A 40 -10.01 -3.37 -18.33
N PRO A 41 -9.40 -2.24 -18.71
CA PRO A 41 -9.91 -1.40 -19.80
C PRO A 41 -9.77 -2.02 -21.19
N SER A 42 -8.90 -3.02 -21.35
CA SER A 42 -8.67 -3.73 -22.60
C SER A 42 -8.08 -5.12 -22.33
N LYS A 43 -8.24 -6.07 -23.26
CA LYS A 43 -7.69 -7.43 -23.10
C LYS A 43 -6.17 -7.44 -23.12
N GLU A 44 -5.60 -6.47 -23.82
CA GLU A 44 -4.17 -6.26 -24.09
C GLU A 44 -3.45 -5.62 -22.90
N LEU A 45 -4.19 -4.97 -21.98
CA LEU A 45 -3.59 -4.46 -20.76
C LEU A 45 -3.09 -5.62 -19.89
N ASP A 46 -1.77 -5.65 -19.70
CA ASP A 46 -1.07 -6.54 -18.78
C ASP A 46 -0.08 -5.77 -17.89
N ASN A 47 -0.42 -5.71 -16.62
CA ASN A 47 0.32 -5.21 -15.48
C ASN A 47 0.52 -6.30 -14.42
N SER A 48 0.24 -7.56 -14.73
CA SER A 48 0.34 -8.67 -13.79
C SER A 48 1.75 -8.88 -13.21
N GLN A 49 2.79 -8.42 -13.91
CA GLN A 49 4.19 -8.45 -13.45
C GLN A 49 4.54 -7.33 -12.48
N TRP A 50 3.74 -6.27 -12.41
CA TRP A 50 3.99 -5.11 -11.56
C TRP A 50 3.41 -5.32 -10.16
N PHE A 51 4.29 -5.48 -9.17
CA PHE A 51 3.93 -5.59 -7.76
C PHE A 51 3.87 -4.22 -7.09
N SER A 52 3.04 -3.33 -7.64
CA SER A 52 2.86 -1.96 -7.10
C SER A 52 1.39 -1.57 -7.10
N TYR A 53 1.10 -0.43 -6.46
CA TYR A 53 -0.23 0.15 -6.37
C TYR A 53 -0.17 1.66 -6.61
N HIS A 54 -1.30 2.22 -7.01
CA HIS A 54 -1.50 3.66 -7.06
C HIS A 54 -2.17 4.12 -5.78
N TYR A 55 -1.60 5.15 -5.16
CA TYR A 55 -2.18 5.81 -4.00
C TYR A 55 -3.03 7.00 -4.46
N ILE A 56 -4.29 7.04 -4.05
CA ILE A 56 -5.29 7.93 -4.60
C ILE A 56 -5.89 8.78 -3.46
N GLU A 57 -5.49 10.04 -3.42
CA GLU A 57 -5.92 11.01 -2.39
C GLU A 57 -7.21 11.78 -2.77
N ASN A 58 -7.54 11.82 -4.06
CA ASN A 58 -8.65 12.62 -4.59
C ASN A 58 -9.16 12.05 -5.93
N GLU A 59 -10.28 12.61 -6.40
CA GLU A 59 -10.95 12.22 -7.65
C GLU A 59 -10.05 12.41 -8.88
N GLU A 60 -9.34 13.55 -8.98
CA GLU A 60 -8.48 13.88 -10.11
C GLU A 60 -7.37 12.84 -10.31
N ASN A 61 -6.71 12.45 -9.22
CA ASN A 61 -5.69 11.40 -9.23
C ASN A 61 -6.29 10.06 -9.69
N LEU A 62 -7.48 9.70 -9.21
CA LEU A 62 -8.14 8.47 -9.65
C LEU A 62 -8.36 8.48 -11.16
N ILE A 63 -8.94 9.57 -11.67
CA ILE A 63 -9.24 9.73 -13.09
C ILE A 63 -7.95 9.58 -13.89
N TYR A 64 -6.90 10.33 -13.56
CA TYR A 64 -5.61 10.27 -14.24
C TYR A 64 -5.05 8.84 -14.35
N PHE A 65 -5.09 8.06 -13.26
CA PHE A 65 -4.57 6.69 -13.30
C PHE A 65 -5.45 5.74 -14.09
N LEU A 66 -6.77 5.94 -14.09
CA LEU A 66 -7.70 5.13 -14.89
C LEU A 66 -7.60 5.47 -16.39
N THR A 67 -7.43 6.75 -16.74
CA THR A 67 -7.52 7.21 -18.13
C THR A 67 -6.18 7.30 -18.82
N ASP A 68 -5.17 7.93 -18.21
CA ASP A 68 -4.03 8.48 -18.96
C ASP A 68 -2.68 7.89 -18.58
N TYR A 69 -2.49 7.47 -17.33
CA TYR A 69 -1.22 6.97 -16.84
C TYR A 69 -0.64 5.84 -17.70
N TYR A 70 -1.48 4.89 -18.12
CA TYR A 70 -1.07 3.73 -18.91
C TYR A 70 -0.93 4.00 -20.41
N LYS A 71 -1.54 5.08 -20.93
CA LYS A 71 -1.33 5.53 -22.32
C LYS A 71 0.09 6.04 -22.55
N GLN A 72 0.77 6.46 -21.49
CA GLN A 72 2.13 7.01 -21.54
C GLN A 72 3.22 5.92 -21.47
N ARG A 73 2.86 4.65 -21.26
CA ARG A 73 3.82 3.54 -21.23
C ARG A 73 4.26 3.12 -22.63
N TYR A 74 5.33 2.32 -22.70
CA TYR A 74 5.78 1.70 -23.94
C TYR A 74 5.68 0.17 -23.85
N PRO A 75 4.89 -0.49 -24.72
CA PRO A 75 3.95 0.12 -25.65
C PRO A 75 2.79 0.85 -24.93
N PRO A 76 2.16 1.86 -25.54
CA PRO A 76 0.98 2.52 -24.98
C PRO A 76 -0.13 1.51 -24.70
N GLN A 77 -0.69 1.57 -23.50
CA GLN A 77 -1.83 0.72 -23.12
C GLN A 77 -3.12 1.56 -23.10
N GLN A 78 -4.23 0.93 -23.46
CA GLN A 78 -5.54 1.58 -23.43
C GLN A 78 -5.99 1.78 -21.98
N GLY A 79 -6.33 3.02 -21.63
CA GLY A 79 -7.02 3.37 -20.38
C GLY A 79 -8.54 3.31 -20.50
N TYR A 80 -9.24 3.55 -19.40
CA TYR A 80 -10.70 3.63 -19.38
C TYR A 80 -11.23 4.86 -20.13
N ASP A 81 -12.49 4.77 -20.54
CA ASP A 81 -13.26 5.94 -20.96
C ASP A 81 -13.40 6.93 -19.80
N SER A 82 -13.29 8.22 -20.10
CA SER A 82 -13.32 9.29 -19.10
C SER A 82 -14.65 9.32 -18.33
N ALA A 83 -15.78 9.05 -19.00
CA ALA A 83 -17.07 9.01 -18.33
C ALA A 83 -17.15 7.86 -17.31
N ILE A 84 -16.56 6.70 -17.62
CA ILE A 84 -16.45 5.58 -16.68
C ILE A 84 -15.60 5.99 -15.48
N ALA A 85 -14.43 6.60 -15.72
CA ALA A 85 -13.53 7.03 -14.66
C ALA A 85 -14.19 8.04 -13.71
N HIS A 86 -14.87 9.06 -14.25
CA HIS A 86 -15.63 10.03 -13.46
C HIS A 86 -16.79 9.39 -12.69
N ASN A 87 -17.54 8.47 -13.32
CA ASN A 87 -18.62 7.75 -12.64
C ASN A 87 -18.10 6.91 -11.47
N ILE A 88 -16.88 6.35 -11.58
CA ILE A 88 -16.24 5.67 -10.45
C ILE A 88 -15.82 6.69 -9.39
N GLY A 89 -15.09 7.74 -9.78
CA GLY A 89 -14.56 8.75 -8.87
C GLY A 89 -15.62 9.38 -7.97
N LYS A 90 -16.75 9.80 -8.56
CA LYS A 90 -17.86 10.41 -7.81
C LYS A 90 -18.54 9.51 -6.79
N THR A 91 -18.33 8.20 -6.85
CA THR A 91 -18.90 7.25 -5.88
C THR A 91 -18.04 7.06 -4.63
N LEU A 92 -16.84 7.64 -4.60
CA LEU A 92 -15.88 7.47 -3.52
C LEU A 92 -15.91 8.66 -2.55
N ASP A 93 -15.75 8.35 -1.26
CA ASP A 93 -15.65 9.33 -0.18
C ASP A 93 -14.17 9.67 0.06
N TYR A 94 -13.71 10.76 -0.55
CA TYR A 94 -12.34 11.27 -0.39
C TYR A 94 -12.17 12.14 0.85
N GLU A 95 -13.26 12.48 1.55
CA GLU A 95 -13.18 13.24 2.80
C GLU A 95 -12.66 12.34 3.92
N HIS A 96 -13.18 11.11 4.00
CA HIS A 96 -12.89 10.19 5.09
C HIS A 96 -11.87 9.08 4.74
N TYR A 97 -11.62 8.86 3.45
CA TYR A 97 -10.76 7.76 2.99
C TYR A 97 -9.75 8.20 1.93
N ASP A 98 -8.59 7.55 1.97
CA ASP A 98 -7.67 7.46 0.83
C ASP A 98 -7.85 6.10 0.16
N TYR A 99 -7.47 5.99 -1.11
CA TYR A 99 -7.69 4.76 -1.88
C TYR A 99 -6.40 4.16 -2.42
N ILE A 100 -6.43 2.85 -2.58
CA ILE A 100 -5.37 2.06 -3.19
C ILE A 100 -5.94 1.36 -4.41
N MET A 101 -5.37 1.65 -5.57
CA MET A 101 -5.77 1.03 -6.83
C MET A 101 -4.70 0.08 -7.34
N VAL A 102 -5.10 -1.14 -7.69
CA VAL A 102 -4.20 -2.21 -8.13
C VAL A 102 -4.76 -2.95 -9.33
N TYR A 103 -3.88 -3.30 -10.27
CA TYR A 103 -4.23 -3.99 -11.51
C TYR A 103 -3.96 -5.48 -11.38
N GLN A 104 -4.94 -6.28 -11.77
CA GLN A 104 -4.87 -7.72 -12.03
C GLN A 104 -4.49 -8.62 -10.85
N ARG A 105 -4.12 -8.06 -9.70
CA ARG A 105 -3.85 -8.79 -8.45
C ARG A 105 -4.61 -8.16 -7.29
N GLN A 106 -5.09 -9.00 -6.38
CA GLN A 106 -5.70 -8.52 -5.14
C GLN A 106 -4.65 -8.25 -4.06
N LEU A 107 -4.95 -7.29 -3.20
CA LEU A 107 -4.18 -7.07 -1.99
C LEU A 107 -4.55 -8.15 -0.98
N LYS A 108 -3.55 -8.91 -0.54
CA LYS A 108 -3.70 -9.90 0.52
C LYS A 108 -3.52 -9.28 1.90
N GLU A 109 -2.47 -8.49 2.07
CA GLU A 109 -2.24 -7.70 3.28
C GLU A 109 -1.56 -6.39 2.95
N LEU A 110 -1.72 -5.40 3.83
CA LEU A 110 -1.06 -4.12 3.77
C LEU A 110 -0.39 -3.85 5.11
N ARG A 111 0.88 -3.43 5.09
CA ARG A 111 1.68 -3.23 6.29
C ARG A 111 2.46 -1.92 6.20
N HIS A 112 2.80 -1.34 7.34
CA HIS A 112 3.81 -0.28 7.36
C HIS A 112 5.21 -0.86 7.15
N SER A 113 6.09 -0.10 6.48
CA SER A 113 7.50 -0.43 6.51
C SER A 113 8.07 -0.31 7.92
N PRO A 114 8.76 -1.34 8.44
CA PRO A 114 9.48 -1.24 9.70
C PRO A 114 10.76 -0.38 9.57
N TYR A 115 11.29 -0.22 8.35
CA TYR A 115 12.57 0.46 8.08
C TYR A 115 12.40 1.94 7.72
N PHE A 116 11.40 2.28 6.90
CA PHE A 116 11.14 3.66 6.44
C PHE A 116 10.45 4.54 7.49
N THR A 117 10.46 4.14 8.76
CA THR A 117 10.01 4.99 9.90
C THR A 117 11.16 5.70 10.59
N LYS A 118 12.40 5.39 10.22
CA LYS A 118 13.61 5.97 10.79
C LYS A 118 14.39 6.72 9.72
N THR A 119 15.10 7.74 10.18
CA THR A 119 16.03 8.65 9.50
C THR A 119 17.16 7.98 8.70
N ILE A 120 17.13 6.66 8.48
CA ILE A 120 18.21 5.88 7.85
C ILE A 120 18.15 5.99 6.32
N ASP A 121 16.98 6.29 5.73
CA ASP A 121 16.87 6.55 4.29
C ASP A 121 17.02 8.04 3.92
N GLY A 122 17.47 8.89 4.84
CA GLY A 122 17.81 10.30 4.57
C GLY A 122 16.64 11.22 4.17
N LEU A 123 15.42 10.69 4.04
CA LEU A 123 14.20 11.47 3.77
C LEU A 123 13.67 12.12 5.05
N TYR A 124 14.50 12.94 5.70
CA TYR A 124 14.18 13.65 6.95
C TYR A 124 12.93 14.55 6.84
N PHE A 125 12.50 14.87 5.62
CA PHE A 125 11.44 15.85 5.35
C PHE A 125 10.04 15.25 5.14
N ASP A 126 9.89 13.94 4.88
CA ASP A 126 8.56 13.31 4.72
C ASP A 126 8.24 12.43 5.93
N LYS A 127 7.33 12.91 6.79
CA LYS A 127 6.86 12.19 7.99
C LYS A 127 5.93 11.01 7.63
N ARG A 128 5.59 10.82 6.36
CA ARG A 128 4.68 9.77 5.90
C ARG A 128 5.41 8.44 5.73
N THR A 129 4.82 7.38 6.27
CA THR A 129 5.31 6.00 6.22
C THR A 129 4.80 5.32 4.96
N PRO A 130 5.65 4.70 4.14
CA PRO A 130 5.22 3.95 2.97
C PRO A 130 4.42 2.70 3.37
N LEU A 131 3.47 2.32 2.53
CA LEU A 131 2.70 1.09 2.66
C LEU A 131 3.36 -0.02 1.84
N ILE A 132 3.56 -1.17 2.47
CA ILE A 132 4.10 -2.39 1.86
C ILE A 132 2.94 -3.36 1.65
N PRO A 133 2.54 -3.61 0.39
CA PRO A 133 1.53 -4.60 0.07
C PRO A 133 2.13 -6.00 0.04
N THR A 134 1.30 -6.99 0.31
CA THR A 134 1.50 -8.37 -0.10
C THR A 134 0.33 -8.76 -1.00
N TRP A 135 0.62 -9.58 -1.99
CA TRP A 135 -0.27 -9.82 -3.10
C TRP A 135 -0.85 -11.23 -3.03
N ASP A 136 -2.08 -11.38 -3.49
CA ASP A 136 -2.56 -12.70 -3.86
C ASP A 136 -1.76 -13.22 -5.08
N SER A 137 -1.57 -14.54 -5.15
CA SER A 137 -0.92 -15.19 -6.29
C SER A 137 -1.82 -15.20 -7.53
N VAL A 138 -3.14 -15.14 -7.35
CA VAL A 138 -4.11 -15.17 -8.45
C VAL A 138 -4.01 -13.89 -9.28
N ILE A 139 -3.84 -14.07 -10.60
CA ILE A 139 -3.89 -13.01 -11.60
C ILE A 139 -5.30 -13.03 -12.22
N THR A 140 -5.89 -11.85 -12.41
CA THR A 140 -7.26 -11.66 -12.89
C THR A 140 -7.31 -10.58 -13.97
N ASP A 141 -8.42 -10.46 -14.68
CA ASP A 141 -8.64 -9.39 -15.67
C ASP A 141 -9.33 -8.16 -15.05
N LYS A 142 -9.00 -7.84 -13.79
CA LYS A 142 -9.73 -6.86 -12.99
C LYS A 142 -8.80 -5.80 -12.41
N VAL A 143 -9.36 -4.65 -12.08
CA VAL A 143 -8.75 -3.60 -11.28
C VAL A 143 -9.52 -3.51 -9.97
N TYR A 144 -8.79 -3.45 -8.87
CA TYR A 144 -9.35 -3.42 -7.54
C TYR A 144 -9.06 -2.07 -6.90
N ILE A 145 -10.08 -1.47 -6.32
CA ILE A 145 -9.99 -0.22 -5.57
C ILE A 145 -10.34 -0.53 -4.11
N TYR A 146 -9.36 -0.34 -3.25
CA TYR A 146 -9.50 -0.49 -1.80
C TYR A 146 -9.53 0.88 -1.14
N ARG A 147 -10.24 1.00 -0.02
CA ARG A 147 -10.17 2.17 0.87
C ARG A 147 -9.32 1.89 2.08
N ILE A 148 -8.62 2.92 2.53
CA ILE A 148 -7.98 3.00 3.83
C ILE A 148 -8.47 4.27 4.54
N LYS A 149 -8.59 4.23 5.86
CA LYS A 149 -9.00 5.41 6.62
C LYS A 149 -8.01 6.54 6.37
N LYS A 150 -8.53 7.71 5.97
CA LYS A 150 -7.70 8.87 5.62
C LYS A 150 -6.79 9.24 6.76
N SER A 151 -5.51 9.44 6.45
CA SER A 151 -4.56 9.92 7.44
C SER A 151 -3.36 10.57 6.76
N ASN A 152 -2.82 11.62 7.39
CA ASN A 152 -1.56 12.23 6.96
C ASN A 152 -0.33 11.36 7.26
N LYS A 153 -0.53 10.07 7.50
CA LYS A 153 0.53 9.12 7.87
C LYS A 153 1.07 8.36 6.66
N TYR A 154 0.32 8.22 5.57
CA TYR A 154 0.69 7.35 4.46
C TYR A 154 1.26 8.14 3.28
N ARG A 155 2.20 7.55 2.55
CA ARG A 155 2.63 8.04 1.23
C ARG A 155 2.61 6.91 0.22
N ALA A 156 2.54 7.28 -1.05
CA ALA A 156 2.78 6.39 -2.19
C ALA A 156 4.07 5.56 -1.98
N PRO A 157 4.16 4.36 -2.57
CA PRO A 157 5.35 3.53 -2.41
C PRO A 157 6.58 4.32 -2.90
N GLY A 158 7.62 4.35 -2.07
CA GLY A 158 8.94 4.81 -2.52
C GLY A 158 9.58 3.78 -3.46
N PRO A 159 10.62 4.17 -4.22
CA PRO A 159 11.41 3.23 -5.02
C PRO A 159 12.00 2.11 -4.15
#